data_AF-A0A084TFY7-F1
#
_entry.id   AF-A0A084TFY7-F1
#
_cell.length_a   1.000
_cell.length_b   1.000
_cell.length_c   1.000
_cell.angle_alpha   90.00
_cell.angle_beta   90.00
_cell.angle_gamma   90.00
#
_symmetry.space_group_name_H-M   'P 1'
#
loop_
_entity.id
_entity.type
_entity.pdbx_description
1 polymer ?
#
loop_
_entity_poly.entity_id
_entity_poly.type
_entity_poly.pdbx_seq_one_letter_code
_entity_poly.pdbx_strand_id
1 'polypeptide(L)'
;MKGSTQEVSYDRYGRMQYHPDYHPNHGKPWKQTDQAYLIQRYDLDGPEQVSFALGRTIHTIMTRAYELRKAGLMPKPATQIHHRRLRGLGE
;
A
#
# COMPACT_ATOMS: atom_id res chain seq x y z
N MET A 1 -9.44 -11.18 -21.97
CA MET A 1 -9.48 -10.66 -20.58
C MET A 1 -10.17 -9.30 -20.64
N LYS A 2 -11.35 -9.13 -20.06
CA LYS A 2 -11.99 -7.81 -19.97
C LYS A 2 -11.44 -7.15 -18.70
N GLY A 3 -10.43 -6.29 -18.86
CA GLY A 3 -10.01 -5.37 -17.78
C GLY A 3 -11.19 -4.48 -17.39
N SER A 4 -11.26 -4.12 -16.11
CA SER A 4 -12.34 -3.26 -15.64
C SER A 4 -12.27 -1.88 -16.32
N THR A 5 -13.41 -1.34 -16.74
CA THR A 5 -13.50 -0.04 -17.44
C THR A 5 -13.49 1.15 -16.46
N GLN A 6 -13.03 0.94 -15.23
CA GLN A 6 -13.02 1.99 -14.20
C GLN A 6 -11.82 2.90 -14.42
N GLU A 7 -12.04 4.21 -14.34
CA GLU A 7 -10.94 5.16 -14.38
C GLU A 7 -10.21 5.18 -13.04
N VAL A 8 -8.88 5.33 -13.10
CA VAL A 8 -8.07 5.51 -11.89
C VAL A 8 -8.35 6.90 -11.31
N SER A 9 -8.77 6.94 -10.05
CA SER A 9 -8.94 8.19 -9.30
C SER A 9 -8.01 8.23 -8.08
N TYR A 10 -7.71 9.45 -7.64
CA TYR A 10 -6.81 9.70 -6.51
C TYR A 10 -7.50 10.61 -5.50
N ASP A 11 -7.16 10.42 -4.22
CA ASP A 11 -7.60 11.35 -3.17
C ASP A 11 -6.74 12.63 -3.12
N ARG A 12 -7.08 13.55 -2.21
CA ARG A 12 -6.35 14.81 -1.98
C ARG A 12 -4.88 14.63 -1.60
N TYR A 13 -4.46 13.44 -1.18
CA TYR A 13 -3.08 13.10 -0.81
C TYR A 13 -2.34 12.37 -1.93
N GLY A 14 -2.95 12.25 -3.10
CA GLY A 14 -2.40 11.54 -4.26
C GLY A 14 -2.37 10.03 -4.08
N ARG A 15 -3.19 9.46 -3.18
CA ARG A 15 -3.31 8.00 -3.03
C ARG A 15 -4.35 7.48 -4.00
N MET A 16 -4.02 6.42 -4.73
CA MET A 16 -4.98 5.74 -5.61
C MET A 16 -6.17 5.26 -4.77
N GLN A 17 -7.38 5.59 -5.20
CA GLN A 17 -8.60 5.04 -4.61
C GLN A 17 -8.75 3.56 -4.98
N TYR A 18 -9.75 2.88 -4.41
CA TYR A 18 -10.02 1.49 -4.78
C TYR A 18 -10.19 1.36 -6.31
N HIS A 19 -9.58 0.32 -6.86
CA HIS A 19 -9.65 -0.01 -8.28
C HIS A 19 -9.50 -1.52 -8.38
N PRO A 20 -10.45 -2.24 -9.00
CA PRO A 20 -10.48 -3.71 -8.94
C PRO A 20 -9.24 -4.36 -9.58
N ASP A 21 -8.68 -3.77 -10.64
CA ASP A 21 -7.50 -4.33 -11.32
C ASP A 21 -6.20 -4.14 -10.49
N TYR A 22 -6.09 -3.10 -9.67
CA TYR A 22 -4.91 -2.83 -8.85
C TYR A 22 -5.06 -3.34 -7.41
N HIS A 23 -6.30 -3.55 -6.95
CA HIS A 23 -6.61 -3.96 -5.59
C HIS A 23 -7.39 -5.28 -5.53
N PRO A 24 -6.90 -6.38 -6.16
CA PRO A 24 -7.60 -7.67 -6.20
C PRO A 24 -7.75 -8.33 -4.81
N ASN A 25 -7.02 -7.86 -3.79
CA ASN A 25 -7.10 -8.34 -2.41
C ASN A 25 -7.86 -7.40 -1.48
N HIS A 26 -8.66 -6.47 -2.04
CA HIS A 26 -9.55 -5.64 -1.24
C HIS A 26 -10.55 -6.50 -0.44
N GLY A 27 -10.76 -6.15 0.84
CA GLY A 27 -11.65 -6.88 1.75
C GLY A 27 -11.20 -8.29 2.15
N LYS A 28 -10.14 -8.85 1.55
CA LYS A 28 -9.67 -10.20 1.86
C LYS A 28 -8.88 -10.24 3.19
N PRO A 29 -8.93 -11.34 3.95
CA PRO A 29 -8.11 -11.52 5.15
C PRO A 29 -6.61 -11.35 4.87
N TRP A 30 -5.85 -10.91 5.88
CA TRP A 30 -4.39 -10.84 5.80
C TRP A 30 -3.78 -12.23 5.90
N LYS A 31 -2.99 -12.62 4.90
CA LYS A 31 -2.16 -13.82 4.98
C LYS A 31 -0.90 -13.52 5.78
N GLN A 32 -0.33 -14.55 6.41
CA GLN A 32 0.96 -14.42 7.10
C GLN A 32 2.07 -13.95 6.15
N THR A 33 2.06 -14.42 4.90
CA THR A 33 3.00 -13.99 3.84
C THR A 33 2.85 -12.51 3.49
N ASP A 34 1.61 -12.01 3.36
CA ASP A 34 1.33 -10.60 3.07
C ASP A 34 1.86 -9.71 4.20
N GLN A 35 1.65 -10.14 5.44
CA GLN A 35 2.11 -9.42 6.63
C GLN A 35 3.63 -9.41 6.72
N ALA A 36 4.29 -10.55 6.49
CA ALA A 36 5.75 -10.64 6.47
C ALA A 36 6.35 -9.72 5.41
N TYR A 37 5.76 -9.71 4.20
CA TYR A 37 6.18 -8.83 3.12
C TYR A 37 6.01 -7.35 3.48
N LEU A 38 4.86 -6.98 4.06
CA LEU A 38 4.61 -5.62 4.53
C LEU A 38 5.70 -5.17 5.52
N ILE A 39 6.00 -5.98 6.54
CA ILE A 39 7.02 -5.65 7.56
C ILE A 39 8.39 -5.44 6.91
N GLN A 40 8.77 -6.30 5.96
CA GLN A 40 10.08 -6.26 5.33
C GLN A 40 10.25 -5.08 4.36
N ARG A 41 9.19 -4.72 3.61
CA ARG A 41 9.29 -3.82 2.45
C ARG A 41 8.74 -2.42 2.67
N TYR A 42 7.89 -2.20 3.66
CA TYR A 42 7.18 -0.93 3.82
C TYR A 42 8.10 0.29 3.92
N ASP A 43 9.17 0.22 4.72
CA ASP A 43 10.10 1.35 4.88
C ASP A 43 11.09 1.50 3.71
N LEU A 44 11.28 0.42 2.92
CA LEU A 44 12.18 0.42 1.76
C LEU A 44 11.48 0.96 0.51
N ASP A 45 10.31 0.40 0.19
CA ASP A 45 9.59 0.67 -1.05
C ASP A 45 8.50 1.73 -0.88
N GLY A 46 8.02 1.90 0.35
CA GLY A 46 6.94 2.82 0.67
C GLY A 46 5.53 2.21 0.49
N PRO A 47 4.52 2.92 1.00
CA PRO A 47 3.15 2.39 1.08
C PRO A 47 2.47 2.22 -0.28
N GLU A 48 2.88 2.97 -1.31
CA GLU A 48 2.32 2.86 -2.66
C GLU A 48 2.84 1.63 -3.40
N GLN A 49 4.14 1.34 -3.33
CA GLN A 49 4.67 0.13 -3.96
C GLN A 49 4.20 -1.14 -3.28
N VAL A 50 4.14 -1.14 -1.94
CA VAL A 50 3.60 -2.28 -1.19
C VAL A 50 2.10 -2.46 -1.46
N SER A 51 1.36 -1.38 -1.71
CA SER A 51 -0.05 -1.42 -2.14
C SER A 51 -0.22 -2.21 -3.44
N PHE A 52 0.62 -1.95 -4.44
CA PHE A 52 0.59 -2.71 -5.69
C PHE A 52 1.05 -4.15 -5.51
N ALA A 53 2.13 -4.38 -4.77
CA ALA A 53 2.66 -5.72 -4.54
C ALA A 53 1.67 -6.65 -3.83
N LEU A 54 0.92 -6.11 -2.85
CA LEU A 54 -0.07 -6.88 -2.08
C LEU A 54 -1.48 -6.82 -2.66
N GLY A 55 -1.71 -6.00 -3.69
CA GLY A 55 -3.03 -5.80 -4.28
C GLY A 55 -4.06 -5.27 -3.28
N ARG A 56 -3.66 -4.35 -2.40
CA ARG A 56 -4.50 -3.73 -1.37
C ARG A 56 -4.36 -2.23 -1.46
N THR A 57 -5.37 -1.46 -1.04
CA THR A 57 -5.28 0.01 -1.11
C THR A 57 -4.14 0.57 -0.26
N ILE A 58 -3.56 1.69 -0.67
CA ILE A 58 -2.53 2.42 0.08
C ILE A 58 -3.00 2.70 1.51
N HIS A 59 -4.28 3.07 1.68
CA HIS A 59 -4.85 3.29 3.00
C HIS A 59 -4.80 2.04 3.88
N THR A 60 -5.21 0.88 3.36
CA THR A 60 -5.14 -0.41 4.07
C THR A 60 -3.71 -0.75 4.47
N ILE A 61 -2.74 -0.52 3.57
CA ILE A 61 -1.32 -0.75 3.83
C ILE A 61 -0.80 0.13 4.97
N MET A 62 -1.11 1.44 4.93
CA MET A 62 -0.71 2.38 5.99
C MET A 62 -1.34 2.03 7.34
N THR A 63 -2.63 1.74 7.37
CA THR A 63 -3.34 1.35 8.61
C THR A 63 -2.77 0.07 9.19
N ARG A 64 -2.49 -0.95 8.36
CA ARG A 64 -1.91 -2.21 8.84
C ARG A 64 -0.49 -2.01 9.39
N ALA A 65 0.35 -1.24 8.72
CA ALA A 65 1.69 -0.92 9.21
C ALA A 65 1.63 -0.18 10.57
N TYR A 66 0.68 0.74 10.73
CA TYR A 66 0.43 1.42 12.00
C TYR A 66 0.03 0.43 13.11
N GLU A 67 -0.93 -0.47 12.85
CA GLU A 67 -1.35 -1.49 13.82
C GLU A 67 -0.19 -2.40 14.23
N LEU A 68 0.62 -2.87 13.27
CA LEU A 68 1.76 -3.74 13.55
C LEU A 68 2.84 -3.04 14.38
N ARG A 69 3.10 -1.76 14.11
CA ARG A 69 4.02 -0.94 14.91
C ARG A 69 3.49 -0.70 16.31
N LYS A 70 2.18 -0.46 16.45
CA LYS A 70 1.52 -0.32 17.76
C LYS A 70 1.61 -1.63 18.57
N ALA A 71 1.53 -2.77 17.89
CA ALA A 71 1.67 -4.09 18.49
C ALA A 71 3.13 -4.54 18.73
N GLY A 72 4.13 -3.75 18.32
CA GLY A 72 5.55 -4.13 18.43
C GLY A 72 6.01 -5.21 17.45
N LEU A 73 5.19 -5.57 16.46
CA LEU A 73 5.49 -6.59 15.46
C LEU A 73 6.23 -6.04 14.23
N MET A 74 6.24 -4.72 14.07
CA MET A 74 6.96 -4.03 13.01
C MET A 74 7.84 -2.94 13.63
N PRO A 75 9.12 -2.84 13.23
CA PRO A 75 9.98 -1.77 13.73
C PRO A 75 9.48 -0.40 13.28
N LYS A 76 9.77 0.62 14.08
CA LYS A 76 9.66 2.01 13.65
C LYS A 76 10.93 2.38 12.86
N PRO A 77 10.81 3.17 11.78
CA PRO A 77 11.98 3.60 11.04
C PRO A 77 12.79 4.57 11.91
N ALA A 78 14.11 4.49 11.80
CA ALA A 78 15.03 5.35 12.56
C ALA A 78 14.89 6.83 12.19
N THR A 79 14.45 7.12 10.96
CA THR A 79 14.22 8.47 10.43
C THR A 79 12.85 8.55 9.75
N GLN A 80 12.33 9.76 9.59
CA GLN A 80 11.12 9.96 8.80
C GLN A 80 11.47 9.79 7.31
N ILE A 81 10.81 8.83 6.65
CA ILE A 81 11.01 8.53 5.23
C ILE A 81 9.81 9.07 4.46
N HIS A 82 10.07 9.94 3.48
CA HIS A 82 9.06 10.45 2.56
C HIS A 82 9.22 9.77 1.19
N HIS A 83 8.27 8.92 0.82
CA HIS A 83 8.24 8.30 -0.51
C HIS A 83 7.51 9.20 -1.50
N ARG A 84 8.15 9.52 -2.63
CA ARG A 84 7.51 10.23 -3.75
C ARG A 84 6.40 9.35 -4.33
N ARG A 85 5.26 9.97 -4.66
CA ARG A 85 4.12 9.29 -5.29
C ARG A 85 4.37 9.05 -6.78
N LEU A 86 3.89 7.93 -7.32
CA LEU A 86 4.03 7.59 -8.74
C LEU A 86 3.38 8.62 -9.68
N ARG A 87 2.32 9.31 -9.25
CA ARG A 87 1.69 10.41 -10.01
C ARG A 87 2.70 11.51 -10.41
N GLY A 88 3.79 11.67 -9.67
CA GLY A 88 4.82 12.70 -9.90
C GLY A 88 6.07 12.20 -10.63
N LEU A 89 6.03 11.02 -11.26
CA LEU A 89 7.13 10.49 -12.08
C LEU A 89 6.89 10.62 -13.60
N GLY A 90 5.81 11.31 -13.99
CA GLY A 90 5.53 11.67 -15.37
C GLY A 90 5.67 13.17 -15.59
N GLU A 91 6.91 13.65 -15.65
CA GLU A 91 7.37 14.81 -16.44
C GLU A 91 8.78 14.51 -16.94
#